data_AF-A0A1G2PFM1-F1
#
_entry.id   AF-A0A1G2PFM1-F1
#
_cell.length_a   1.000
_cell.length_b   1.000
_cell.length_c   1.000
_cell.angle_alpha   90.00
_cell.angle_beta   90.00
_cell.angle_gamma   90.00
#
_symmetry.space_group_name_H-M   'P 1'
#
loop_
_entity.id
_entity.type
_entity.pdbx_description
1 polymer ?
#
loop_
_entity_poly.entity_id
_entity_poly.type
_entity_poly.pdbx_seq_one_letter_code
_entity_poly.pdbx_strand_id
1 'polypeptide(L)'
;MNGNKIEQRSNPEIPGTEIELSVVEPRGDKNFMIAFTALTKNKCMAYNWAIEQVLKREDLQPFHQVGATSPNGNHEPGYHAWEVWQKTDKERLTALLPEIIQRAKEHVDIFGHFNAEIE
;
A
#
# COMPACT_ATOMS: atom_id res chain seq x y z
N MET A 1 44.05 -17.31 4.23
CA MET A 1 43.42 -16.94 5.52
C MET A 1 42.84 -15.55 5.33
N ASN A 2 41.53 -15.46 5.09
CA ASN A 2 40.50 -15.02 6.06
C ASN A 2 40.70 -13.54 6.46
N GLY A 3 39.77 -12.62 6.23
CA GLY A 3 38.36 -12.80 5.97
C GLY A 3 37.68 -11.59 5.33
N ASN A 4 36.65 -11.90 4.54
CA ASN A 4 35.61 -10.97 4.17
C ASN A 4 34.93 -10.46 5.46
N LYS A 5 35.18 -9.21 5.81
CA LYS A 5 34.31 -8.50 6.75
C LYS A 5 33.19 -7.90 5.93
N ILE A 6 32.09 -8.65 5.82
CA ILE A 6 30.84 -8.15 5.27
C ILE A 6 30.33 -7.14 6.31
N GLU A 7 30.63 -5.86 6.10
CA GLU A 7 29.95 -4.80 6.84
C GLU A 7 28.49 -4.84 6.41
N GLN A 8 27.66 -5.47 7.23
CA GLN A 8 26.23 -5.23 7.26
C GLN A 8 26.04 -3.75 7.59
N ARG A 9 25.97 -2.92 6.56
CA ARG A 9 25.42 -1.58 6.70
C ARG A 9 23.90 -1.75 6.69
N SER A 10 23.36 -1.74 7.90
CA SER A 10 21.98 -1.35 8.18
C SER A 10 21.59 -0.22 7.23
N ASN A 11 20.67 -0.49 6.32
CA ASN A 11 20.12 0.54 5.45
C ASN A 11 19.24 1.42 6.34
N PRO A 12 19.63 2.68 6.66
CA PRO A 12 18.74 3.55 7.41
C PRO A 12 17.55 3.85 6.49
N GLU A 13 16.33 3.68 7.00
CA GLU A 13 15.15 4.14 6.30
C GLU A 13 15.31 5.63 5.98
N ILE A 14 15.27 5.97 4.70
CA ILE A 14 15.36 7.35 4.22
C ILE A 14 13.96 7.98 4.35
N PRO A 15 13.77 9.01 5.18
CA PRO A 15 12.54 9.78 5.20
C PRO A 15 12.32 10.38 3.81
N GLY A 16 11.25 9.98 3.11
CA GLY A 16 10.88 10.57 1.83
C GLY A 16 10.96 9.68 0.59
N THR A 17 11.13 8.35 0.70
CA THR A 17 10.80 7.49 -0.44
C THR A 17 9.29 7.55 -0.70
N GLU A 18 8.93 8.17 -1.81
CA GLU A 18 7.57 8.23 -2.33
C GLU A 18 7.05 6.81 -2.52
N ILE A 19 5.84 6.52 -2.02
CA ILE A 19 5.22 5.21 -2.24
C ILE A 19 4.72 5.17 -3.67
N GLU A 20 5.26 4.23 -4.44
CA GLU A 20 4.79 3.92 -5.77
C GLU A 20 3.53 3.05 -5.71
N LEU A 21 2.44 3.57 -6.27
CA LEU A 21 1.25 2.77 -6.61
C LEU A 21 1.39 2.23 -8.02
N SER A 22 0.91 1.01 -8.21
CA SER A 22 0.90 0.36 -9.52
C SER A 22 -0.46 -0.29 -9.78
N VAL A 23 -0.88 -0.26 -11.05
CA VAL A 23 -1.98 -1.10 -11.53
C VAL A 23 -1.39 -2.44 -11.96
N VAL A 24 -1.85 -3.51 -11.34
CA VAL A 24 -1.50 -4.88 -11.70
C VAL A 24 -2.58 -5.43 -12.63
N GLU A 25 -2.16 -5.95 -13.78
CA GLU A 25 -3.07 -6.54 -14.77
C GLU A 25 -3.63 -7.89 -14.28
N PRO A 26 -4.84 -8.28 -14.73
CA PRO A 26 -5.46 -9.54 -14.37
C PRO A 26 -4.58 -10.74 -14.73
N ARG A 27 -4.58 -11.77 -13.89
CA ARG A 27 -3.86 -13.02 -14.14
C ARG A 27 -4.58 -14.19 -13.49
N GLY A 28 -4.88 -15.22 -14.28
CA GLY A 28 -5.57 -16.41 -13.79
C GLY A 28 -6.98 -16.08 -13.31
N ASP A 29 -7.25 -16.35 -12.03
CA ASP A 29 -8.51 -16.05 -11.34
C ASP A 29 -8.57 -14.63 -10.75
N LYS A 30 -7.50 -13.83 -10.89
CA LYS A 30 -7.42 -12.48 -10.33
C LYS A 30 -7.82 -11.41 -11.34
N ASN A 31 -8.62 -10.45 -10.90
CA ASN A 31 -8.97 -9.24 -11.61
C ASN A 31 -7.85 -8.20 -11.54
N PHE A 32 -8.11 -6.99 -12.05
CA PHE A 32 -7.20 -5.86 -11.88
C PHE A 32 -6.97 -5.56 -10.40
N MET A 33 -5.75 -5.11 -10.07
CA MET A 33 -5.43 -4.68 -8.71
C MET A 33 -4.74 -3.33 -8.67
N ILE A 34 -4.88 -2.61 -7.56
CA ILE A 34 -3.98 -1.52 -7.18
C ILE A 34 -3.05 -2.04 -6.08
N ALA A 35 -1.74 -1.94 -6.28
CA ALA A 35 -0.74 -2.45 -5.36
C ALA A 35 0.28 -1.38 -4.97
N PHE A 36 0.80 -1.48 -3.75
CA PHE A 36 1.89 -0.66 -3.23
C PHE A 36 2.73 -1.44 -2.21
N THR A 37 3.93 -0.92 -1.93
CA THR A 37 4.77 -1.38 -0.82
C THR A 37 5.09 -0.20 0.08
N ALA A 38 4.94 -0.37 1.39
CA ALA A 38 5.25 0.64 2.38
C ALA A 38 6.02 0.06 3.56
N LEU A 39 6.91 0.86 4.15
CA LEU A 39 7.81 0.42 5.23
C LEU A 39 7.28 0.73 6.64
N THR A 40 6.24 1.55 6.76
CA THR A 40 5.69 1.94 8.07
C THR A 40 4.19 1.68 8.14
N LYS A 41 3.71 1.31 9.33
CA LYS A 41 2.30 1.02 9.60
C LYS A 41 1.40 2.19 9.24
N ASN A 42 1.78 3.42 9.59
CA ASN A 42 1.00 4.63 9.28
C ASN A 42 0.85 4.84 7.77
N LYS A 43 1.90 4.58 7.00
CA LYS A 43 1.83 4.63 5.53
C LYS A 43 0.93 3.53 4.99
N CYS A 44 1.05 2.30 5.48
CA CYS A 44 0.13 1.21 5.11
C CYS A 44 -1.34 1.55 5.42
N MET A 45 -1.62 2.11 6.60
CA MET A 45 -2.96 2.56 7.00
C MET A 45 -3.50 3.63 6.04
N ALA A 46 -2.71 4.69 5.81
CA ALA A 46 -3.12 5.79 4.94
C ALA A 46 -3.41 5.34 3.50
N TYR A 47 -2.54 4.52 2.93
CA TYR A 47 -2.71 4.03 1.56
C TYR A 47 -3.84 2.99 1.45
N ASN A 48 -3.97 2.05 2.40
CA ASN A 48 -5.08 1.11 2.40
C ASN A 48 -6.43 1.84 2.51
N TRP A 49 -6.53 2.82 3.41
CA TRP A 49 -7.73 3.65 3.53
C TRP A 49 -8.02 4.43 2.24
N ALA A 50 -7.02 5.11 1.67
CA ALA A 50 -7.20 5.93 0.48
C ALA A 50 -7.65 5.09 -0.74
N ILE A 51 -7.04 3.93 -0.95
CA ILE A 51 -7.42 2.99 -2.02
C ILE A 51 -8.87 2.53 -1.81
N GLU A 52 -9.21 2.08 -0.60
CA GLU A 52 -10.56 1.60 -0.30
C GLU A 52 -11.62 2.67 -0.56
N GLN A 53 -11.41 3.90 -0.08
CA GLN A 53 -12.38 4.99 -0.22
C GLN A 53 -12.59 5.38 -1.68
N VAL A 54 -11.52 5.55 -2.45
CA VAL A 54 -11.60 5.93 -3.86
C VAL A 54 -12.29 4.83 -4.66
N LEU A 55 -11.87 3.57 -4.50
CA LEU A 55 -12.47 2.46 -5.24
C LEU A 55 -13.94 2.22 -4.86
N LYS A 56 -14.32 2.37 -3.58
CA LYS A 56 -15.73 2.30 -3.16
C LYS A 56 -16.58 3.41 -3.77
N ARG A 57 -16.08 4.65 -3.81
CA ARG A 57 -16.79 5.78 -4.45
C ARG A 57 -17.03 5.54 -5.94
N GLU A 58 -16.10 4.86 -6.60
CA GLU A 58 -16.17 4.54 -8.03
C GLU A 58 -16.99 3.28 -8.35
N ASP A 59 -17.69 2.72 -7.35
CA ASP A 59 -18.45 1.46 -7.43
C ASP A 59 -17.61 0.28 -7.96
N LEU A 60 -16.31 0.27 -7.65
CA LEU A 60 -15.35 -0.70 -8.16
C LEU A 60 -15.28 -2.01 -7.34
N GLN A 61 -16.02 -2.11 -6.24
CA GLN A 61 -16.05 -3.29 -5.35
C GLN A 61 -14.64 -3.76 -4.96
N PRO A 62 -13.89 -2.94 -4.21
CA PRO A 62 -12.52 -3.29 -3.81
C PRO A 62 -12.50 -4.44 -2.80
N PHE A 63 -11.56 -5.36 -3.00
CA PHE A 63 -11.27 -6.46 -2.10
C PHE A 63 -9.77 -6.46 -1.76
N HIS A 64 -9.43 -6.29 -0.48
CA HIS A 64 -8.04 -6.35 -0.05
C HIS A 64 -7.53 -7.79 -0.13
N GLN A 65 -6.58 -8.06 -1.04
CA GLN A 65 -5.94 -9.37 -1.14
C GLN A 65 -5.01 -9.54 0.05
N VAL A 66 -5.53 -10.13 1.12
CA VAL A 66 -4.75 -10.44 2.33
C VAL A 66 -3.84 -11.65 2.01
N GLY A 67 -2.60 -11.39 1.66
CA GLY A 67 -1.58 -12.42 1.49
C GLY A 67 -0.96 -12.77 2.84
N ALA A 68 -1.42 -13.86 3.46
CA ALA A 68 -0.78 -14.86 4.35
C ALA A 68 0.42 -14.55 5.31
N THR A 69 1.12 -13.42 5.24
CA THR A 69 2.40 -13.21 5.95
C THR A 69 2.34 -12.34 7.19
N SER A 70 1.18 -11.80 7.57
CA SER A 70 1.05 -11.23 8.91
C SER A 70 -0.20 -11.73 9.63
N PRO A 71 -0.05 -12.52 10.71
CA PRO A 71 -1.16 -12.81 11.61
C PRO A 71 -1.66 -11.56 12.37
N ASN A 72 -0.99 -10.40 12.22
CA ASN A 72 -1.15 -9.24 13.09
C ASN A 72 -1.83 -8.01 12.44
N GLY A 73 -2.33 -8.11 11.20
CA GLY A 73 -3.36 -7.16 10.71
C GLY A 73 -3.19 -6.61 9.30
N ASN A 74 -4.22 -5.88 8.87
CA ASN A 74 -4.42 -5.37 7.51
C ASN A 74 -3.49 -4.20 7.12
N HIS A 75 -2.55 -3.79 7.99
CA HIS A 75 -1.77 -2.56 7.80
C HIS A 75 -0.30 -2.70 8.22
N GLU A 76 0.21 -3.93 8.31
CA GLU A 76 1.63 -4.13 8.60
C GLU A 76 2.51 -3.68 7.43
N PRO A 77 3.74 -3.19 7.68
CA PRO A 77 4.71 -2.90 6.63
C PRO A 77 4.87 -4.05 5.63
N GLY A 78 4.91 -3.72 4.35
CA GLY A 78 5.07 -4.70 3.28
C GLY A 78 4.24 -4.37 2.05
N TYR A 79 4.07 -5.40 1.22
CA TYR A 79 3.30 -5.34 -0.01
C TYR A 79 1.80 -5.49 0.28
N HIS A 80 0.99 -4.61 -0.28
CA HIS A 80 -0.46 -4.68 -0.25
C HIS A 80 -1.02 -4.59 -1.67
N ALA A 81 -2.07 -5.38 -1.94
CA ALA A 81 -2.80 -5.36 -3.19
C ALA A 81 -4.31 -5.36 -2.95
N TRP A 82 -5.02 -4.52 -3.70
CA TRP A 82 -6.47 -4.38 -3.66
C TRP A 82 -7.03 -4.80 -5.00
N GLU A 83 -7.71 -5.93 -5.03
CA GLU A 83 -8.40 -6.44 -6.21
C GLU A 83 -9.71 -5.69 -6.45
N VAL A 84 -10.03 -5.49 -7.72
CA VAL A 84 -11.21 -4.79 -8.19
C VAL A 84 -12.15 -5.80 -8.82
N TRP A 85 -13.25 -6.15 -8.13
CA TRP A 85 -14.17 -7.19 -8.59
C TRP A 85 -15.16 -6.70 -9.65
N GLN A 86 -15.41 -5.39 -9.71
CA GLN A 86 -16.18 -4.81 -10.79
C GLN A 86 -15.37 -4.76 -12.08
N LYS A 87 -15.99 -5.02 -13.22
CA LYS A 87 -15.34 -4.89 -14.53
C LYS A 87 -14.78 -3.48 -14.72
N THR A 88 -13.48 -3.38 -14.97
CA THR A 88 -12.74 -2.14 -15.21
C THR A 88 -11.60 -2.38 -16.20
N ASP A 89 -10.85 -1.34 -16.53
CA ASP A 89 -9.62 -1.40 -17.32
C ASP A 89 -8.46 -0.66 -16.63
N LYS A 90 -7.28 -0.80 -17.22
CA LYS A 90 -6.03 -0.20 -16.73
C LYS A 90 -6.07 1.33 -16.76
N GLU A 91 -6.67 1.92 -17.79
CA GLU A 91 -6.68 3.37 -17.98
C GLU A 91 -7.49 4.04 -16.86
N ARG A 92 -8.70 3.53 -16.59
CA ARG A 92 -9.55 4.00 -15.50
C ARG A 92 -8.84 3.91 -14.16
N LEU A 93 -8.20 2.78 -13.84
CA LEU A 93 -7.49 2.64 -12.56
C LEU A 93 -6.25 3.53 -12.48
N THR A 94 -5.53 3.72 -13.59
CA THR A 94 -4.36 4.60 -13.64
C THR A 94 -4.76 6.06 -13.38
N ALA A 95 -5.91 6.48 -13.90
CA ALA A 95 -6.44 7.82 -13.68
C ALA A 95 -6.81 8.11 -12.21
N LEU A 96 -7.06 7.08 -11.40
CA LEU A 96 -7.37 7.21 -9.97
C LEU A 96 -6.11 7.30 -9.08
N LEU A 97 -4.95 6.85 -9.55
CA LEU A 97 -3.73 6.80 -8.72
C LEU A 97 -3.34 8.17 -8.13
N PRO A 98 -3.37 9.30 -8.89
CA PRO A 98 -3.02 10.60 -8.32
C PRO A 98 -3.90 11.01 -7.14
N GLU A 99 -5.21 10.74 -7.22
CA GLU A 99 -6.13 11.04 -6.12
C GLU A 99 -5.85 10.16 -4.90
N ILE A 100 -5.60 8.87 -5.10
CA ILE A 100 -5.26 7.95 -4.02
C ILE A 100 -3.99 8.43 -3.30
N ILE A 101 -2.95 8.82 -4.06
CA ILE A 101 -1.69 9.35 -3.50
C ILE A 101 -1.97 10.60 -2.67
N GLN A 102 -2.74 11.55 -3.21
CA GLN A 102 -3.05 12.80 -2.54
C GLN A 102 -3.80 12.56 -1.22
N ARG A 103 -4.86 11.74 -1.24
CA ARG A 103 -5.62 11.36 -0.04
C ARG A 103 -4.77 10.65 1.00
N ALA A 104 -3.90 9.73 0.57
CA ALA A 104 -3.01 9.03 1.48
C ALA A 104 -2.04 10.01 2.16
N LYS A 105 -1.41 10.92 1.40
CA LYS A 105 -0.49 11.94 1.93
C LYS A 105 -1.17 12.82 3.00
N GLU A 106 -2.42 13.21 2.80
CA GLU A 106 -3.21 13.98 3.78
C GLU A 106 -3.46 13.23 5.09
N HIS A 107 -3.48 11.89 5.07
CA HIS A 107 -3.83 11.06 6.21
C HIS A 107 -2.63 10.40 6.90
N VAL A 108 -1.44 10.40 6.28
CA VAL A 108 -0.21 9.87 6.92
C VAL A 108 0.06 10.57 8.25
N ASP A 109 -0.08 11.89 8.28
CA ASP A 109 0.15 12.67 9.50
C ASP A 109 -0.93 12.42 10.56
N ILE A 110 -2.19 12.25 10.13
CA ILE A 110 -3.32 11.97 11.02
C ILE A 110 -3.11 10.63 11.74
N PHE A 111 -2.79 9.56 11.00
CA PHE A 111 -2.50 8.25 11.59
C PHE A 111 -1.21 8.23 12.42
N GLY A 112 -0.27 9.13 12.14
CA GLY A 112 0.91 9.34 12.96
C GLY A 112 0.58 9.86 14.36
N HIS A 113 -0.37 10.79 14.48
CA HIS A 113 -0.76 11.36 15.77
C HIS A 113 -1.62 10.40 16.61
N PHE A 114 -2.55 9.67 15.99
CA PHE A 114 -3.43 8.73 16.71
C PHE A 114 -2.68 7.54 17.34
N ASN A 115 -1.59 7.06 16.72
CA ASN A 115 -0.80 5.96 17.30
C ASN A 115 0.08 6.40 18.48
N ALA A 116 0.40 7.71 18.60
CA ALA A 116 1.22 8.23 19.69
C ALA A 116 0.43 8.50 20.99
N GLU A 117 -0.90 8.51 20.94
CA GLU A 117 -1.77 8.79 22.11
C GLU A 117 -2.31 7.53 22.80
N ILE A 118 -2.03 6.33 22.27
CA ILE A 118 -2.57 5.04 22.75
C ILE A 118 -1.47 4.14 23.35
N GLU A 119 -0.21 4.59 23.35
CA GLU A 119 0.91 3.95 24.10
C GLU A 119 1.12 4.60 25.47
#